data_AF-A0A4Y4B3G8-F1
#
_entry.id   AF-A0A4Y4B3G8-F1
#
_cell.length_a   1.000
_cell.length_b   1.000
_cell.length_c   1.000
_cell.angle_alpha   90.00
_cell.angle_beta   90.00
_cell.angle_gamma   90.00
#
_symmetry.space_group_name_H-M   'P 1'
#
loop_
_entity.id
_entity.type
_entity.pdbx_description
1 polymer ?
#
loop_
_entity_poly.entity_id
_entity_poly.type
_entity_poly.pdbx_seq_one_letter_code
_entity_poly.pdbx_strand_id
1 'polypeptide(L)'
;MMKFGNKKHQKIALIICTLPVFAGITTHLTQNYRFSENLRHIYLIGVIAVYLSWGISLVWSLVNSTEIFFSKNNKKSFKIIWGIISLLPIIYLISMLLVSMFFDPQGMM
;
A
#
# COMPACT_ATOMS: atom_id res chain seq x y z
N MET A 1 -19.88 -27.65 -3.13
CA MET A 1 -18.41 -27.83 -3.17
C MET A 1 -17.78 -26.55 -3.70
N MET A 2 -17.32 -25.63 -2.82
CA MET A 2 -16.77 -24.33 -3.22
C MET A 2 -15.35 -24.50 -3.79
N LYS A 3 -15.15 -24.15 -5.06
CA LYS A 3 -13.85 -24.19 -5.75
C LYS A 3 -12.83 -23.24 -5.08
N PHE A 4 -11.70 -23.82 -4.67
CA PHE A 4 -10.58 -23.20 -3.95
C PHE A 4 -9.72 -22.20 -4.78
N GLY A 5 -10.18 -21.73 -5.94
CA GLY A 5 -9.46 -20.74 -6.75
C GLY A 5 -9.34 -19.34 -6.11
N ASN A 6 -10.14 -19.06 -5.06
CA ASN A 6 -10.25 -17.72 -4.47
C ASN A 6 -9.19 -17.36 -3.43
N LYS A 7 -8.52 -18.33 -2.79
CA LYS A 7 -7.62 -18.02 -1.65
C LYS A 7 -6.35 -17.27 -2.07
N LYS A 8 -5.91 -17.40 -3.33
CA LYS A 8 -4.68 -16.76 -3.83
C LYS A 8 -4.81 -15.24 -3.84
N HIS A 9 -5.82 -14.69 -4.50
CA HIS A 9 -6.04 -13.23 -4.58
C HIS A 9 -6.32 -12.60 -3.22
N GLN A 10 -6.96 -13.34 -2.32
CA GLN A 10 -7.19 -12.91 -0.94
C GLN A 10 -5.88 -12.77 -0.16
N LYS A 11 -5.03 -13.81 -0.22
CA LYS A 11 -3.70 -13.77 0.41
C LYS A 11 -2.86 -12.64 -0.16
N ILE A 12 -2.87 -12.47 -1.48
CA ILE A 12 -2.15 -11.39 -2.17
C ILE A 12 -2.68 -10.03 -1.72
N ALA A 13 -4.00 -9.82 -1.67
CA ALA A 13 -4.59 -8.57 -1.20
C ALA A 13 -4.16 -8.23 0.23
N LEU A 14 -4.12 -9.21 1.14
CA LEU A 14 -3.66 -9.01 2.50
C LEU A 14 -2.17 -8.63 2.55
N ILE A 15 -1.31 -9.33 1.81
CA ILE A 15 0.13 -9.03 1.75
C ILE A 15 0.36 -7.60 1.22
N ILE A 16 -0.34 -7.24 0.14
CA ILE A 16 -0.30 -5.91 -0.45
C ILE A 16 -0.67 -4.83 0.56
N CYS A 17 -1.69 -5.05 1.38
CA CYS A 17 -2.12 -4.11 2.43
C CYS A 17 -1.15 -4.03 3.61
N THR A 18 -0.39 -5.08 3.91
CA THR A 18 0.61 -5.05 4.98
C THR A 18 1.89 -4.29 4.62
N LEU A 19 2.21 -4.16 3.32
CA LEU A 19 3.42 -3.47 2.85
C LEU A 19 3.48 -1.98 3.25
N PRO A 20 2.40 -1.17 3.08
CA PRO A 20 2.36 0.20 3.59
C PRO A 20 2.53 0.32 5.11
N VAL A 21 1.98 -0.63 5.88
CA VAL A 21 2.13 -0.65 7.33
C VAL A 21 3.59 -0.91 7.70
N PHE A 22 4.23 -1.87 7.03
CA PHE A 22 5.66 -2.12 7.18
C PHE A 22 6.49 -0.88 6.85
N ALA A 23 6.17 -0.19 5.75
CA ALA A 23 6.84 1.05 5.36
C ALA A 23 6.69 2.15 6.44
N GLY A 24 5.52 2.29 7.06
CA GLY A 24 5.30 3.21 8.17
C GLY A 24 6.19 2.90 9.38
N ILE A 25 6.29 1.62 9.75
CA ILE A 25 7.15 1.15 10.85
C ILE A 25 8.63 1.41 10.52
N THR A 26 9.08 1.06 9.32
CA THR A 26 10.47 1.31 8.88
C THR A 26 10.80 2.80 8.92
N THR A 27 9.89 3.66 8.47
CA THR A 27 10.08 5.13 8.53
C THR A 27 10.25 5.58 9.96
N HIS A 28 9.36 5.17 10.87
CA HIS A 28 9.40 5.56 12.27
C HIS A 28 10.70 5.12 12.96
N LEU A 29 11.15 3.89 12.73
CA LEU A 29 12.38 3.35 13.32
C LEU A 29 13.64 4.04 12.79
N THR A 30 13.65 4.40 11.50
CA THR A 30 14.85 4.93 10.85
C THR A 30 15.00 6.44 10.95
N GLN A 31 13.92 7.16 11.25
CA GLN A 31 13.89 8.63 11.33
C GLN A 31 14.88 9.20 12.35
N ASN A 32 15.14 8.50 13.45
CA ASN A 32 16.10 8.91 14.48
C ASN A 32 17.55 8.95 13.98
N TYR A 33 17.87 8.20 12.93
CA TYR A 33 19.22 8.15 12.36
C TYR A 33 19.47 9.22 11.29
N ARG A 34 18.47 10.06 10.98
CA ARG A 34 18.53 11.05 9.89
C ARG A 34 19.72 12.02 10.03
N PHE A 35 20.04 12.42 11.26
CA PHE A 35 21.08 13.42 11.55
C PHE A 35 22.37 12.82 12.16
N SER A 36 22.44 11.51 12.33
CA SER A 36 23.64 10.85 12.85
C SER A 36 24.60 10.56 11.69
N GLU A 37 25.76 11.22 11.65
CA GLU A 37 26.75 11.05 10.56
C GLU A 37 27.16 9.57 10.37
N ASN A 38 27.38 8.85 11.47
CA ASN A 38 27.79 7.45 11.43
C ASN A 38 26.66 6.49 11.02
N LEU A 39 25.39 6.82 11.29
CA LEU A 39 24.25 5.91 11.06
C LEU A 39 23.34 6.36 9.92
N ARG A 40 23.67 7.45 9.23
CA ARG A 40 22.88 8.02 8.12
C ARG A 40 22.60 7.02 7.00
N HIS A 41 23.51 6.08 6.75
CA HIS A 41 23.33 5.04 5.75
C HIS A 41 22.13 4.11 6.07
N ILE A 42 21.86 3.84 7.36
CA ILE A 42 20.68 3.08 7.80
C ILE A 42 19.39 3.84 7.45
N TYR A 43 19.37 5.15 7.68
CA TYR A 43 18.24 6.00 7.29
C TYR A 43 18.01 5.95 5.77
N LEU A 44 19.05 6.08 4.95
CA LEU A 44 18.93 6.03 3.49
C LEU A 44 18.42 4.67 3.00
N ILE A 45 18.90 3.56 3.56
CA ILE A 45 18.39 2.22 3.26
C ILE A 45 16.92 2.11 3.65
N GLY A 46 16.54 2.63 4.82
CA GLY A 46 15.15 2.70 5.28
C GLY A 46 14.25 3.45 4.29
N VAL A 47 14.69 4.61 3.83
CA VAL A 47 13.98 5.42 2.82
C VAL A 47 13.78 4.63 1.52
N ILE A 48 14.82 3.95 1.02
CA ILE A 48 14.72 3.11 -0.18
C ILE A 48 13.71 1.97 0.05
N ALA A 49 13.80 1.28 1.19
CA ALA A 49 12.88 0.19 1.52
C ALA A 49 11.42 0.67 1.56
N VAL A 50 11.17 1.85 2.13
CA VAL A 50 9.84 2.48 2.19
C VAL A 50 9.29 2.73 0.79
N TYR A 51 10.08 3.35 -0.10
CA TYR A 51 9.64 3.62 -1.46
C TYR A 51 9.39 2.33 -2.26
N LEU A 52 10.25 1.31 -2.09
CA LEU A 52 10.04 0.01 -2.71
C LEU A 52 8.78 -0.69 -2.19
N SER A 53 8.53 -0.66 -0.88
CA SER A 53 7.31 -1.24 -0.29
C SER A 53 6.06 -0.56 -0.84
N TRP A 54 6.06 0.77 -0.95
CA TRP A 54 4.96 1.51 -1.58
C TRP A 54 4.80 1.16 -3.06
N GLY A 55 5.88 1.21 -3.85
CA GLY A 55 5.83 0.93 -5.28
C GLY A 55 5.30 -0.47 -5.58
N ILE A 56 5.81 -1.49 -4.88
CA ILE A 56 5.36 -2.88 -5.01
C ILE A 56 3.89 -3.01 -4.62
N SER A 57 3.48 -2.39 -3.50
CA SER A 57 2.08 -2.42 -3.03
C SER A 57 1.13 -1.83 -4.07
N LEU A 58 1.45 -0.69 -4.67
CA LEU A 58 0.60 -0.02 -5.67
C LEU A 58 0.48 -0.84 -6.96
N VAL A 59 1.60 -1.34 -7.50
CA VAL A 59 1.59 -2.15 -8.73
C VAL A 59 0.78 -3.42 -8.52
N TRP A 60 1.04 -4.15 -7.44
CA TRP A 60 0.31 -5.39 -7.16
C TRP A 60 -1.15 -5.16 -6.79
N SER A 61 -1.48 -4.02 -6.15
CA SER A 61 -2.85 -3.61 -5.86
C SER A 61 -3.69 -3.51 -7.13
N LEU A 62 -3.16 -2.86 -8.18
CA LEU A 62 -3.80 -2.75 -9.50
C LEU A 62 -3.93 -4.12 -10.17
N VAL A 63 -2.83 -4.87 -10.26
CA VAL A 63 -2.82 -6.19 -10.91
C VAL A 63 -3.83 -7.13 -10.25
N ASN A 64 -3.78 -7.25 -8.91
CA ASN A 64 -4.67 -8.15 -8.20
C ASN A 64 -6.15 -7.69 -8.26
N SER A 65 -6.41 -6.38 -8.22
CA SER A 65 -7.77 -5.85 -8.39
C SER A 65 -8.34 -6.17 -9.77
N THR A 66 -7.57 -5.94 -10.85
CA THR A 66 -8.01 -6.26 -12.21
C THR A 66 -8.31 -7.75 -12.37
N GLU A 67 -7.43 -8.64 -11.86
CA GLU A 67 -7.68 -10.10 -11.87
C GLU A 67 -8.97 -10.49 -11.14
N ILE A 68 -9.25 -9.88 -9.98
CA ILE A 68 -10.49 -10.13 -9.20
C ILE A 68 -11.73 -9.72 -10.00
N PHE A 69 -11.70 -8.55 -10.66
CA PHE A 69 -12.84 -8.06 -11.43
C PHE A 69 -13.11 -8.88 -12.69
N PHE A 70 -12.05 -9.26 -13.43
CA PHE A 70 -12.16 -10.05 -14.66
C PHE A 70 -12.44 -11.55 -14.43
N SER A 71 -12.30 -12.07 -13.21
CA SER A 71 -12.61 -13.46 -12.89
C SER A 71 -14.07 -13.83 -13.16
N LYS A 72 -14.36 -14.68 -14.15
CA LYS A 72 -15.74 -15.03 -14.56
C LYS A 72 -16.52 -15.87 -13.52
N ASN A 73 -15.84 -16.50 -12.55
CA ASN A 73 -16.44 -17.49 -11.65
C ASN A 73 -16.87 -16.97 -10.27
N ASN A 74 -16.68 -15.68 -9.98
CA ASN A 74 -16.90 -15.12 -8.65
C ASN A 74 -18.23 -14.36 -8.52
N LYS A 75 -18.90 -14.52 -7.38
CA LYS A 75 -20.09 -13.74 -7.02
C LYS A 75 -19.77 -12.24 -7.04
N LYS A 76 -20.72 -11.41 -7.50
CA LYS A 76 -20.53 -9.95 -7.62
C LYS A 76 -20.12 -9.28 -6.30
N SER A 77 -20.74 -9.64 -5.18
CA SER A 77 -20.40 -9.11 -3.85
C SER A 77 -18.96 -9.45 -3.43
N PHE A 78 -18.50 -10.67 -3.72
CA PHE A 78 -17.13 -11.10 -3.45
C PHE A 78 -16.11 -10.27 -4.23
N LYS A 79 -16.37 -10.03 -5.52
CA LYS A 79 -15.49 -9.21 -6.36
C LYS A 79 -15.35 -7.79 -5.83
N ILE A 80 -16.47 -7.17 -5.43
CA ILE A 80 -16.47 -5.80 -4.92
C ILE A 80 -15.66 -5.71 -3.62
N ILE A 81 -15.94 -6.58 -2.63
CA ILE A 81 -15.25 -6.55 -1.33
C ILE A 81 -13.74 -6.73 -1.51
N TRP A 82 -13.33 -7.79 -2.21
CA TRP A 82 -11.91 -8.08 -2.38
C TRP A 82 -11.19 -7.15 -3.34
N GLY A 83 -11.90 -6.62 -4.35
CA GLY A 83 -11.38 -5.56 -5.22
C GLY A 83 -11.09 -4.29 -4.43
N ILE A 84 -12.02 -3.85 -3.58
CA ILE A 84 -11.83 -2.67 -2.71
C ILE A 84 -10.67 -2.89 -1.72
N ILE A 85 -10.61 -4.06 -1.07
CA ILE A 85 -9.50 -4.40 -0.16
C ILE A 85 -8.17 -4.38 -0.93
N SER A 86 -8.12 -4.94 -2.14
CA SER A 86 -6.91 -4.91 -2.95
C SER A 86 -6.50 -3.48 -3.29
N LEU A 87 -7.45 -2.58 -3.55
CA LEU A 87 -7.23 -1.16 -3.89
C LEU A 87 -6.95 -0.26 -2.68
N LEU A 88 -7.02 -0.79 -1.45
CA LEU A 88 -6.87 0.00 -0.23
C LEU A 88 -5.59 0.86 -0.18
N PRO A 89 -4.39 0.35 -0.59
CA PRO A 89 -3.18 1.17 -0.59
C PRO A 89 -3.27 2.38 -1.53
N ILE A 90 -3.93 2.21 -2.69
CA ILE A 90 -4.12 3.29 -3.67
C ILE A 90 -5.11 4.31 -3.14
N ILE A 91 -6.24 3.85 -2.59
CA ILE A 91 -7.24 4.73 -1.96
C ILE A 91 -6.60 5.55 -0.86
N TYR A 92 -5.78 4.92 -0.01
CA TYR A 92 -5.02 5.61 1.03
C TYR A 92 -4.07 6.66 0.45
N LEU A 93 -3.28 6.30 -0.55
CA LEU A 93 -2.34 7.24 -1.18
C LEU A 93 -3.07 8.45 -1.79
N ILE A 94 -4.18 8.23 -2.49
CA ILE A 94 -5.02 9.30 -3.05
C ILE A 94 -5.56 10.18 -1.91
N SER A 95 -6.07 9.59 -0.83
CA SER A 95 -6.58 10.36 0.31
C SER A 95 -5.50 11.23 0.95
N MET A 96 -4.28 10.71 1.10
CA MET A 96 -3.13 11.48 1.60
C MET A 96 -2.77 12.64 0.67
N LEU A 97 -2.74 12.41 -0.65
CA LEU A 97 -2.50 13.48 -1.61
C LEU A 97 -3.56 14.56 -1.55
N LEU A 98 -4.85 14.18 -1.51
CA LEU A 98 -5.95 15.13 -1.38
C LEU A 98 -5.83 15.95 -0.10
N VAL A 99 -5.60 15.31 1.05
CA VAL A 99 -5.38 16.02 2.32
C VAL A 99 -4.20 16.99 2.20
N SER A 100 -3.07 16.56 1.62
CA SER A 100 -1.91 17.45 1.46
C SER A 100 -2.17 18.65 0.56
N MET A 101 -3.06 18.54 -0.44
CA MET A 101 -3.43 19.65 -1.31
C MET A 101 -4.37 20.66 -0.62
N PHE A 102 -5.28 20.18 0.23
CA PHE A 102 -6.27 21.05 0.89
C PHE A 102 -5.79 21.63 2.22
N PHE A 103 -4.85 20.97 2.89
CA PHE A 103 -4.33 21.36 4.21
C PHE A 103 -2.90 21.90 4.15
N ASP A 104 -2.45 22.41 2.99
CA ASP A 104 -1.16 23.10 2.91
C ASP A 104 -1.28 24.44 3.65
N PRO A 105 -0.64 24.62 4.83
CA PRO A 105 -0.81 25.82 5.65
C PRO A 105 -0.09 27.04 5.06
N GLN A 106 0.62 26.88 3.93
CA GLN A 106 1.36 27.96 3.28
C GLN A 106 0.48 28.90 2.44
N GLY A 107 -0.83 28.64 2.32
CA GLY A 107 -1.81 29.54 1.70
C GLY A 107 -2.54 30.48 2.67
N MET A 108 -2.20 30.47 3.96
CA MET A 108 -2.79 31.31 5.02
C MET A 108 -1.76 32.20 5.73
N MET A 109 -0.84 32.79 4.97
CA MET A 109 -0.04 33.95 5.40
C MET A 109 -0.19 35.09 4.41
#